data_AF-G0PHS4-F1
#
_entry.id   AF-G0PHS4-F1
#
_cell.length_a   1.000
_cell.length_b   1.000
_cell.length_c   1.000
_cell.angle_alpha   90.00
_cell.angle_beta   90.00
_cell.angle_gamma   90.00
#
_symmetry.space_group_name_H-M   'P 1'
#
loop_
_entity.id
_entity.type
_entity.pdbx_description
1 polymer ?
#
loop_
_entity_poly.entity_id
_entity_poly.type
_entity_poly.pdbx_seq_one_letter_code
_entity_poly.pdbx_strand_id
1 'polypeptide(L)'
;MKVRDFNVWKALHDAIHLELIGEHRQSIRKFVGVERLCKDCEDCLAIAKIAEEYGPIKLRNLRRLEKVEHPRKLIITSQLLDHIAIECVSNFVSKEECFERLDNIIKPDLSRDTLILWLSESQKKRGNTGLRNHFHIPLEILEMLIRKWCIKHLRIHFVFEGYNTIHMDYWMDTEYFTAFRFNDREDFVVREPRMKLDSIEVDLIDSFYCRRDFARVSAAGDRGYSNLLVNIQKVFSTNLISIKNLFKSSLELPEVHIAFRRILKILSKSGRIQIDCKEPVLTVNFEHLILIPDFLEFSSNAEQGNVTYFDVPEEFSNSKSPSFFVSRRPPLEPIYSPKGVMNMKFIGKKYVIEHNGVVFNLGIFLNETAVNQETTNRNVKEFLNFFV
;
A
#
# COMPACT_ATOMS: atom_id res chain seq x y z
N MET A 1 5.28 -19.37 20.61
CA MET A 1 3.81 -19.49 20.78
C MET A 1 3.54 -20.40 21.96
N LYS A 2 2.79 -19.97 22.96
CA LYS A 2 2.44 -20.83 24.11
C LYS A 2 1.35 -21.82 23.68
N VAL A 3 1.34 -23.02 24.23
CA VAL A 3 0.41 -24.12 23.88
C VAL A 3 -1.07 -23.73 23.98
N ARG A 4 -1.42 -22.78 24.87
CA ARG A 4 -2.79 -22.26 25.03
C ARG A 4 -3.30 -21.47 23.81
N ASP A 5 -2.42 -20.80 23.07
CA ASP A 5 -2.84 -19.99 21.91
C ASP A 5 -3.28 -20.89 20.75
N PHE A 6 -2.62 -22.04 20.57
CA PHE A 6 -2.85 -22.91 19.40
C PHE A 6 -4.26 -23.50 19.33
N ASN A 7 -4.83 -23.91 20.47
CA ASN A 7 -6.19 -24.47 20.50
C ASN A 7 -7.26 -23.43 20.19
N VAL A 8 -7.05 -22.18 20.60
CA VAL A 8 -7.96 -21.06 20.28
C VAL A 8 -7.91 -20.75 18.79
N TRP A 9 -6.71 -20.66 18.20
CA TRP A 9 -6.55 -20.41 16.77
C TRP A 9 -7.18 -21.51 15.91
N LYS A 10 -7.03 -22.77 16.33
CA LYS A 10 -7.64 -23.91 15.66
C LYS A 10 -9.16 -23.88 15.77
N ALA A 11 -9.71 -23.65 16.96
CA ALA A 11 -11.16 -23.56 17.15
C ALA A 11 -11.77 -22.42 16.32
N LEU A 12 -11.12 -21.26 16.26
CA LEU A 12 -11.54 -20.15 15.43
C LEU A 12 -11.47 -20.48 13.93
N HIS A 13 -10.38 -21.12 13.48
CA HIS A 13 -10.25 -21.60 12.11
C HIS A 13 -11.41 -22.55 11.74
N ASP A 14 -11.68 -23.53 12.58
CA ASP A 14 -12.70 -24.54 12.33
C ASP A 14 -14.11 -23.90 12.32
N ALA A 15 -14.38 -22.96 13.24
CA ALA A 15 -15.62 -22.18 13.25
C ALA A 15 -15.79 -21.33 11.97
N ILE A 16 -14.73 -20.69 11.46
CA ILE A 16 -14.80 -19.96 10.18
C ILE A 16 -15.19 -20.91 9.04
N HIS A 17 -14.56 -22.09 8.97
CA HIS A 17 -14.84 -23.05 7.90
C HIS A 17 -16.22 -23.70 8.00
N LEU A 18 -16.70 -23.98 9.22
CA LEU A 18 -17.95 -24.69 9.45
C LEU A 18 -19.15 -23.75 9.51
N GLU A 19 -19.04 -22.62 10.21
CA GLU A 19 -20.17 -21.74 10.51
C GLU A 19 -20.26 -20.55 9.54
N LEU A 20 -19.14 -19.91 9.21
CA LEU A 20 -19.15 -18.72 8.34
C LEU A 20 -19.11 -19.08 6.85
N ILE A 21 -18.24 -20.01 6.47
CA ILE A 21 -18.10 -20.45 5.08
C ILE A 21 -19.11 -21.56 4.77
N GLY A 22 -19.17 -22.57 5.63
CA GLY A 22 -20.11 -23.68 5.52
C GLY A 22 -20.12 -24.31 4.13
N GLU A 23 -21.32 -24.42 3.55
CA GLU A 23 -21.56 -24.97 2.21
C GLU A 23 -21.22 -23.99 1.07
N HIS A 24 -21.01 -22.71 1.40
CA HIS A 24 -20.81 -21.65 0.40
C HIS A 24 -19.37 -21.50 -0.08
N ARG A 25 -18.51 -22.51 0.13
CA ARG A 25 -17.07 -22.51 -0.23
C ARG A 25 -16.82 -22.06 -1.68
N GLN A 26 -17.63 -22.56 -2.61
CA GLN A 26 -17.50 -22.26 -4.05
C GLN A 26 -17.83 -20.81 -4.41
N SER A 27 -18.48 -20.07 -3.52
CA SER A 27 -18.86 -18.66 -3.74
C SER A 27 -17.83 -17.65 -3.21
N ILE A 28 -16.78 -18.12 -2.53
CA ILE A 28 -15.77 -17.26 -1.90
C ILE A 28 -14.89 -16.62 -2.97
N ARG A 29 -15.09 -15.32 -3.20
CA ARG A 29 -14.27 -14.53 -4.13
C ARG A 29 -12.98 -14.02 -3.51
N LYS A 30 -13.01 -13.66 -2.23
CA LYS A 30 -11.86 -13.14 -1.49
C LYS A 30 -11.57 -13.97 -0.26
N PHE A 31 -10.36 -14.50 -0.17
CA PHE A 31 -9.93 -15.30 0.97
C PHE A 31 -8.58 -14.78 1.47
N VAL A 32 -8.65 -13.79 2.35
CA VAL A 32 -7.50 -13.00 2.81
C VAL A 32 -7.40 -13.02 4.34
N GLY A 33 -6.21 -13.22 4.88
CA GLY A 33 -5.93 -13.11 6.33
C GLY A 33 -6.15 -14.39 7.16
N VAL A 34 -6.72 -15.45 6.59
CA VAL A 34 -6.97 -16.73 7.29
C VAL A 34 -5.69 -17.54 7.48
N GLU A 35 -4.62 -17.24 6.75
CA GLU A 35 -3.30 -17.83 6.92
C GLU A 35 -2.71 -17.63 8.33
N ARG A 36 -3.25 -16.66 9.09
CA ARG A 36 -2.93 -16.44 10.51
C ARG A 36 -3.38 -17.57 11.40
N LEU A 37 -4.55 -18.13 11.08
CA LEU A 37 -5.25 -19.14 11.87
C LEU A 37 -4.85 -20.54 11.43
N CYS A 38 -4.42 -20.67 10.17
CA CYS A 38 -4.17 -21.94 9.52
C CYS A 38 -2.70 -22.15 9.14
N LYS A 39 -2.21 -23.37 9.39
CA LYS A 39 -0.91 -23.86 8.88
C LYS A 39 -1.09 -24.62 7.55
N ASP A 40 -1.75 -23.99 6.58
CA ASP A 40 -1.86 -24.51 5.21
C ASP A 40 -2.63 -25.83 5.09
N CYS A 41 -3.84 -25.87 5.68
CA CYS A 41 -4.73 -27.03 5.59
C CYS A 41 -5.34 -27.17 4.17
N GLU A 42 -5.85 -28.38 3.89
CA GLU A 42 -6.48 -28.69 2.60
C GLU A 42 -7.71 -27.83 2.33
N ASP A 43 -8.53 -27.51 3.34
CA ASP A 43 -9.72 -26.67 3.16
C ASP A 43 -9.34 -25.24 2.73
N CYS A 44 -8.34 -24.64 3.37
CA CYS A 44 -7.81 -23.33 2.98
C CYS A 44 -7.24 -23.37 1.56
N LEU A 45 -6.51 -24.43 1.20
CA LEU A 45 -5.94 -24.57 -0.14
C LEU A 45 -7.04 -24.75 -1.20
N ALA A 46 -8.10 -25.51 -0.90
CA ALA A 46 -9.22 -25.69 -1.81
C ALA A 46 -9.90 -24.35 -2.13
N ILE A 47 -10.09 -23.48 -1.14
CA ILE A 47 -10.61 -22.12 -1.36
C ILE A 47 -9.59 -21.28 -2.12
N ALA A 48 -8.30 -21.36 -1.77
CA ALA A 48 -7.23 -20.66 -2.48
C ALA A 48 -7.18 -21.00 -3.97
N LYS A 49 -7.55 -22.22 -4.35
CA LYS A 49 -7.61 -22.69 -5.75
C LYS A 49 -8.76 -22.08 -6.55
N ILE A 50 -9.79 -21.51 -5.91
CA ILE A 50 -10.95 -20.93 -6.61
C ILE A 50 -11.09 -19.41 -6.42
N ALA A 51 -10.56 -18.84 -5.33
CA ALA A 51 -10.72 -17.43 -5.02
C ALA A 51 -10.11 -16.51 -6.10
N GLU A 52 -10.79 -15.39 -6.36
CA GLU A 52 -10.31 -14.31 -7.23
C GLU A 52 -9.18 -13.51 -6.56
N GLU A 53 -9.23 -13.38 -5.23
CA GLU A 53 -8.21 -12.70 -4.42
C GLU A 53 -7.82 -13.59 -3.24
N TYR A 54 -6.54 -13.96 -3.15
CA TYR A 54 -6.03 -14.89 -2.13
C TYR A 54 -4.67 -14.47 -1.56
N GLY A 55 -4.53 -14.64 -0.24
CA GLY A 55 -3.25 -14.66 0.47
C GLY A 55 -3.34 -13.96 1.83
N PRO A 56 -2.21 -13.56 2.43
CA PRO A 56 -0.84 -13.82 2.04
C PRO A 56 -0.49 -15.28 1.72
N ILE A 57 0.19 -15.50 0.59
CA ILE A 57 0.71 -16.81 0.22
C ILE A 57 1.91 -17.17 1.10
N LYS A 58 1.95 -18.41 1.58
CA LYS A 58 3.14 -19.02 2.21
C LYS A 58 3.90 -19.88 1.20
N LEU A 59 5.20 -20.07 1.43
CA LEU A 59 6.07 -20.84 0.55
C LEU A 59 5.56 -22.25 0.25
N ARG A 60 4.96 -22.92 1.25
CA ARG A 60 4.34 -24.24 1.06
C ARG A 60 3.16 -24.18 0.09
N ASN A 61 2.28 -23.18 0.23
CA ASN A 61 1.13 -23.01 -0.68
C ASN A 61 1.58 -22.59 -2.08
N LEU A 62 2.60 -21.74 -2.19
CA LEU A 62 3.19 -21.35 -3.47
C LEU A 62 3.56 -22.57 -4.32
N ARG A 63 4.10 -23.64 -3.70
CA ARG A 63 4.44 -24.89 -4.40
C ARG A 63 3.24 -25.73 -4.80
N ARG A 64 2.15 -25.62 -4.05
CA ARG A 64 0.95 -26.48 -4.17
C ARG A 64 -0.15 -25.84 -5.01
N LEU A 65 -0.11 -24.53 -5.19
CA LEU A 65 -1.00 -23.83 -6.09
C LEU A 65 -0.72 -24.30 -7.51
N GLU A 66 -1.81 -24.61 -8.20
CA GLU A 66 -1.81 -25.00 -9.60
C GLU A 66 -2.17 -23.79 -10.46
N LYS A 67 -1.89 -23.92 -11.75
CA LYS A 67 -2.32 -22.94 -12.76
C LYS A 67 -3.83 -22.74 -12.69
N VAL A 68 -4.25 -21.50 -12.89
CA VAL A 68 -5.67 -21.14 -12.93
C VAL A 68 -6.05 -20.57 -14.30
N GLU A 69 -7.28 -20.83 -14.71
CA GLU A 69 -7.81 -20.38 -16.01
C GLU A 69 -8.18 -18.90 -16.01
N HIS A 70 -8.45 -18.32 -14.83
CA HIS A 70 -8.97 -16.96 -14.68
C HIS A 70 -7.91 -16.03 -14.05
N PRO A 71 -7.95 -14.71 -14.36
CA PRO A 71 -7.13 -13.72 -13.67
C PRO A 71 -7.37 -13.78 -12.15
N ARG A 72 -6.28 -13.84 -11.39
CA ARG A 72 -6.29 -13.94 -9.94
C ARG A 72 -5.36 -12.91 -9.33
N LYS A 73 -5.82 -12.28 -8.26
CA LYS A 73 -5.02 -11.40 -7.40
C LYS A 73 -4.35 -12.22 -6.30
N LEU A 74 -3.04 -12.24 -6.31
CA LEU A 74 -2.25 -12.93 -5.30
C LEU A 74 -1.63 -11.92 -4.34
N ILE A 75 -1.78 -12.18 -3.05
CA ILE A 75 -1.16 -11.40 -1.99
C ILE A 75 0.12 -12.10 -1.56
N ILE A 76 1.26 -11.41 -1.68
CA ILE A 76 2.55 -11.85 -1.17
C ILE A 76 3.02 -10.86 -0.10
N THR A 77 3.89 -11.32 0.80
CA THR A 77 4.49 -10.47 1.84
C THR A 77 6.00 -10.37 1.64
N SER A 78 6.62 -9.35 2.23
CA SER A 78 8.09 -9.29 2.34
C SER A 78 8.67 -10.58 2.93
N GLN A 79 7.97 -11.20 3.88
CA GLN A 79 8.39 -12.47 4.49
C GLN A 79 8.42 -13.64 3.50
N LEU A 80 7.47 -13.72 2.56
CA LEU A 80 7.52 -14.75 1.52
C LEU A 80 8.78 -14.58 0.66
N LEU A 81 9.11 -13.34 0.29
CA LEU A 81 10.31 -13.02 -0.48
C LEU A 81 11.57 -13.43 0.28
N ASP A 82 11.66 -13.12 1.58
CA ASP A 82 12.76 -13.55 2.45
C ASP A 82 12.90 -15.08 2.50
N HIS A 83 11.79 -15.80 2.68
CA HIS A 83 11.82 -17.26 2.72
C HIS A 83 12.29 -17.87 1.40
N ILE A 84 11.86 -17.32 0.26
CA ILE A 84 12.35 -17.76 -1.06
C ILE A 84 13.86 -17.47 -1.15
N ALA A 85 14.31 -16.26 -0.80
CA ALA A 85 15.72 -15.89 -0.85
C ALA A 85 16.60 -16.83 -0.01
N ILE A 86 16.19 -17.07 1.24
CA ILE A 86 16.91 -17.96 2.17
C ILE A 86 17.01 -19.38 1.61
N GLU A 87 15.93 -19.91 1.03
CA GLU A 87 15.98 -21.25 0.44
C GLU A 87 16.92 -21.30 -0.77
N CYS A 88 16.92 -20.26 -1.60
CA CYS A 88 17.80 -20.18 -2.76
C CYS A 88 19.28 -20.13 -2.35
N VAL A 89 19.64 -19.36 -1.33
CA VAL A 89 21.04 -19.22 -0.87
C VAL A 89 21.51 -20.30 0.11
N SER A 90 20.59 -21.17 0.55
CA SER A 90 20.92 -22.21 1.53
C SER A 90 21.98 -23.17 1.00
N ASN A 91 22.86 -23.64 1.90
CA ASN A 91 23.94 -24.60 1.62
C ASN A 91 25.10 -24.06 0.75
N PHE A 92 25.41 -22.76 0.82
CA PHE A 92 26.59 -22.15 0.18
C PHE A 92 26.72 -22.46 -1.33
N VAL A 93 25.58 -22.46 -2.02
CA VAL A 93 25.53 -22.64 -3.47
C VAL A 93 26.13 -21.46 -4.22
N SER A 94 26.54 -21.67 -5.46
CA SER A 94 26.94 -20.55 -6.33
C SER A 94 25.76 -19.62 -6.65
N LYS A 95 26.06 -18.43 -7.18
CA LYS A 95 25.03 -17.48 -7.61
C LYS A 95 24.16 -18.11 -8.70
N GLU A 96 24.76 -18.83 -9.65
CA GLU A 96 24.07 -19.49 -10.75
C GLU A 96 23.08 -20.56 -10.24
N GLU A 97 23.54 -21.44 -9.34
CA GLU A 97 22.69 -22.46 -8.71
C GLU A 97 21.54 -21.83 -7.89
N CYS A 98 21.80 -20.70 -7.22
CA CYS A 98 20.77 -19.93 -6.53
C CYS A 98 19.66 -19.49 -7.50
N PHE A 99 20.00 -18.98 -8.68
CA PHE A 99 19.02 -18.56 -9.68
C PHE A 99 18.29 -19.74 -10.36
N GLU A 100 18.94 -20.89 -10.53
CA GLU A 100 18.26 -22.12 -10.98
C GLU A 100 17.23 -22.63 -9.97
N ARG A 101 17.58 -22.62 -8.67
CA ARG A 101 16.65 -22.96 -7.60
C ARG A 101 15.47 -22.00 -7.54
N LEU A 102 15.77 -20.71 -7.65
CA LEU A 102 14.78 -19.66 -7.69
C LEU A 102 13.77 -19.94 -8.83
N ASP A 103 14.26 -20.22 -10.04
CA ASP A 103 13.44 -20.57 -11.19
C ASP A 103 12.50 -21.76 -10.90
N ASN A 104 12.98 -22.79 -10.22
CA ASN A 104 12.18 -23.97 -9.85
C ASN A 104 11.12 -23.68 -8.75
N ILE A 105 11.40 -22.77 -7.82
CA ILE A 105 10.47 -22.42 -6.73
C ILE A 105 9.27 -21.65 -7.28
N ILE A 106 9.51 -20.69 -8.18
CA ILE A 106 8.45 -19.85 -8.75
C ILE A 106 7.93 -20.51 -10.01
N LYS A 107 6.79 -21.18 -9.87
CA LYS A 107 6.08 -21.78 -10.99
C LYS A 107 5.44 -20.70 -11.89
N PRO A 108 5.44 -20.89 -13.22
CA PRO A 108 4.74 -20.00 -14.13
C PRO A 108 3.20 -20.09 -13.98
N ASP A 109 2.49 -19.08 -14.50
CA ASP A 109 1.02 -19.08 -14.69
C ASP A 109 0.15 -19.22 -13.41
N LEU A 110 0.64 -18.86 -12.22
CA LEU A 110 -0.16 -18.93 -10.97
C LEU A 110 -1.15 -17.76 -10.79
N SER A 111 -0.81 -16.61 -11.35
CA SER A 111 -1.62 -15.40 -11.37
C SER A 111 -1.51 -14.81 -12.76
N ARG A 112 -2.51 -14.04 -13.13
CA ARG A 112 -2.49 -13.13 -14.27
C ARG A 112 -3.12 -11.86 -13.77
N ASP A 113 -2.62 -10.73 -14.25
CA ASP A 113 -3.14 -9.38 -13.97
C ASP A 113 -2.51 -8.69 -12.75
N THR A 114 -3.01 -8.92 -11.53
CA THR A 114 -2.63 -8.10 -10.36
C THR A 114 -1.84 -8.87 -9.30
N LEU A 115 -0.68 -8.36 -8.90
CA LEU A 115 0.07 -8.79 -7.72
C LEU A 115 -0.14 -7.78 -6.58
N ILE A 116 -0.41 -8.26 -5.37
CA ILE A 116 -0.51 -7.41 -4.18
C ILE A 116 0.68 -7.70 -3.26
N LEU A 117 1.55 -6.72 -3.07
CA LEU A 117 2.73 -6.79 -2.21
C LEU A 117 2.43 -6.12 -0.87
N TRP A 118 2.32 -6.93 0.20
CA TRP A 118 2.16 -6.46 1.58
C TRP A 118 3.52 -6.21 2.22
N LEU A 119 3.74 -4.95 2.62
CA LEU A 119 4.97 -4.51 3.27
C LEU A 119 4.69 -4.08 4.69
N SER A 120 5.37 -4.69 5.65
CA SER A 120 5.29 -4.27 7.05
C SER A 120 6.18 -3.06 7.32
N GLU A 121 5.62 -2.05 7.98
CA GLU A 121 6.37 -0.86 8.39
C GLU A 121 6.98 -0.98 9.80
N SER A 122 6.53 -1.96 10.62
CA SER A 122 6.96 -2.13 12.01
C SER A 122 7.63 -3.48 12.32
N GLN A 123 8.05 -4.25 11.30
CA GLN A 123 8.70 -5.55 11.51
C GLN A 123 9.92 -5.44 12.47
N LYS A 124 10.12 -6.48 13.28
CA LYS A 124 11.23 -6.59 14.25
C LYS A 124 12.31 -7.53 13.70
N LYS A 125 13.54 -7.36 14.18
CA LYS A 125 14.76 -8.15 13.90
C LYS A 125 15.19 -8.59 15.27
N ARG A 126 15.55 -9.86 15.39
CA ARG A 126 15.91 -10.46 16.66
C ARG A 126 17.05 -9.67 17.32
N GLY A 127 16.89 -9.32 18.59
CA GLY A 127 17.94 -8.71 19.40
C GLY A 127 18.20 -7.21 19.18
N ASN A 128 17.36 -6.49 18.44
CA ASN A 128 17.54 -5.05 18.26
C ASN A 128 16.19 -4.31 18.42
N THR A 129 16.22 -3.14 19.07
CA THR A 129 15.05 -2.34 19.51
C THR A 129 14.93 -0.98 18.81
N GLY A 130 15.77 -0.67 17.82
CA GLY A 130 15.79 0.65 17.17
C GLY A 130 14.56 0.98 16.30
N LEU A 131 14.39 2.27 15.98
CA LEU A 131 13.45 2.79 14.98
C LEU A 131 13.76 2.18 13.62
N ARG A 132 12.77 1.62 12.91
CA ARG A 132 13.05 0.87 11.68
C ARG A 132 12.08 1.10 10.57
N ASN A 133 12.64 1.39 9.40
CA ASN A 133 11.98 1.29 8.11
C ASN A 133 11.47 -0.13 7.85
N HIS A 134 10.60 -0.28 6.86
CA HIS A 134 10.34 -1.61 6.31
C HIS A 134 11.67 -2.25 5.85
N PHE A 135 11.74 -3.58 5.88
CA PHE A 135 12.97 -4.27 5.51
C PHE A 135 13.19 -4.32 4.00
N HIS A 136 14.44 -4.55 3.60
CA HIS A 136 14.78 -4.74 2.20
C HIS A 136 14.05 -5.95 1.63
N ILE A 137 13.68 -5.86 0.36
CA ILE A 137 13.18 -6.97 -0.43
C ILE A 137 14.23 -7.38 -1.47
N PRO A 138 14.33 -8.69 -1.81
CA PRO A 138 15.20 -9.20 -2.87
C PRO A 138 14.55 -8.94 -4.24
N LEU A 139 15.10 -7.97 -4.99
CA LEU A 139 14.47 -7.48 -6.23
C LEU A 139 14.29 -8.57 -7.29
N GLU A 140 15.27 -9.43 -7.50
CA GLU A 140 15.25 -10.44 -8.56
C GLU A 140 14.15 -11.50 -8.32
N ILE A 141 13.77 -11.73 -7.07
CA ILE A 141 12.64 -12.59 -6.72
C ILE A 141 11.33 -11.90 -7.14
N LEU A 142 11.17 -10.61 -6.82
CA LEU A 142 10.00 -9.84 -7.23
C LEU A 142 9.88 -9.75 -8.77
N GLU A 143 11.00 -9.52 -9.45
CA GLU A 143 11.10 -9.50 -10.91
C GLU A 143 10.63 -10.82 -11.50
N MET A 144 11.12 -11.93 -10.98
CA MET A 144 10.76 -13.22 -11.53
C MET A 144 9.30 -13.60 -11.26
N LEU A 145 8.72 -13.18 -10.11
CA LEU A 145 7.27 -13.30 -9.87
C LEU A 145 6.48 -12.51 -10.91
N ILE A 146 6.83 -11.25 -11.15
CA ILE A 146 6.17 -10.39 -12.15
C ILE A 146 6.27 -11.01 -13.54
N ARG A 147 7.45 -11.51 -13.91
CA ARG A 147 7.71 -12.12 -15.22
C ARG A 147 6.96 -13.44 -15.41
N LYS A 148 7.13 -14.41 -14.49
CA LYS A 148 6.55 -15.76 -14.61
C LYS A 148 5.04 -15.78 -14.43
N TRP A 149 4.48 -14.81 -13.71
CA TRP A 149 3.03 -14.67 -13.54
C TRP A 149 2.43 -13.62 -14.47
N CYS A 150 3.20 -13.08 -15.41
CA CYS A 150 2.74 -12.09 -16.39
C CYS A 150 1.91 -10.96 -15.75
N ILE A 151 2.41 -10.40 -14.65
CA ILE A 151 1.74 -9.37 -13.87
C ILE A 151 1.72 -8.07 -14.68
N LYS A 152 0.56 -7.43 -14.72
CA LYS A 152 0.33 -6.13 -15.37
C LYS A 152 0.19 -5.01 -14.36
N HIS A 153 -0.40 -5.32 -13.20
CA HIS A 153 -0.71 -4.36 -12.16
C HIS A 153 -0.06 -4.77 -10.85
N LEU A 154 0.69 -3.87 -10.22
CA LEU A 154 1.24 -4.08 -8.89
C LEU A 154 0.52 -3.18 -7.89
N ARG A 155 -0.05 -3.77 -6.85
CA ARG A 155 -0.53 -3.04 -5.68
C ARG A 155 0.46 -3.19 -4.54
N ILE A 156 1.04 -2.10 -4.07
CA ILE A 156 1.87 -2.04 -2.87
C ILE A 156 0.98 -1.61 -1.73
N HIS A 157 0.83 -2.46 -0.72
CA HIS A 157 -0.02 -2.20 0.43
C HIS A 157 0.84 -2.19 1.69
N PHE A 158 0.99 -1.00 2.27
CA PHE A 158 1.80 -0.79 3.48
C PHE A 158 0.94 -1.03 4.71
N VAL A 159 1.44 -1.87 5.63
CA VAL A 159 0.76 -2.26 6.85
C VAL A 159 1.62 -1.87 8.05
N PHE A 160 1.10 -1.05 8.96
CA PHE A 160 1.82 -0.58 10.15
C PHE A 160 2.27 -1.77 11.00
N GLU A 161 1.33 -2.42 11.70
CA GLU A 161 1.56 -3.69 12.39
C GLU A 161 1.46 -4.84 11.40
N GLY A 162 2.52 -4.98 10.61
CA GLY A 162 2.77 -6.29 10.01
C GLY A 162 2.97 -7.29 11.13
N TYR A 163 2.56 -8.53 10.86
CA TYR A 163 2.77 -9.69 11.69
C TYR A 163 4.04 -9.58 12.51
N ASN A 164 3.94 -9.73 13.85
CA ASN A 164 5.04 -9.73 14.82
C ASN A 164 6.02 -10.88 14.56
N THR A 165 6.67 -10.87 13.40
CA THR A 165 7.63 -11.85 12.93
C THR A 165 8.98 -11.19 12.90
N ILE A 166 9.97 -11.96 13.34
CA ILE A 166 11.37 -11.63 13.18
C ILE A 166 11.67 -11.66 11.69
N HIS A 167 12.08 -10.52 11.11
CA HIS A 167 12.63 -10.46 9.77
C HIS A 167 13.93 -11.28 9.70
N MET A 168 14.08 -12.04 8.63
CA MET A 168 15.19 -12.93 8.39
C MET A 168 16.02 -12.38 7.23
N ASP A 169 17.18 -11.82 7.55
CA ASP A 169 17.97 -11.04 6.60
C ASP A 169 19.29 -11.71 6.20
N TYR A 170 19.44 -13.00 6.53
CA TYR A 170 20.63 -13.80 6.23
C TYR A 170 20.97 -13.89 4.75
N TRP A 171 19.98 -13.72 3.87
CA TRP A 171 20.21 -13.73 2.43
C TRP A 171 21.02 -12.51 1.95
N MET A 172 20.99 -11.40 2.69
CA MET A 172 21.72 -10.18 2.33
C MET A 172 23.23 -10.37 2.38
N ASP A 173 23.73 -11.24 3.26
CA ASP A 173 25.17 -11.51 3.44
C ASP A 173 25.81 -12.18 2.21
N THR A 174 24.99 -12.72 1.29
CA THR A 174 25.48 -13.38 0.07
C THR A 174 25.67 -12.43 -1.11
N GLU A 175 25.03 -11.26 -1.08
CA GLU A 175 24.98 -10.32 -2.20
C GLU A 175 24.47 -10.91 -3.54
N TYR A 176 23.77 -12.06 -3.49
CA TYR A 176 23.22 -12.68 -4.70
C TYR A 176 22.01 -11.93 -5.23
N PHE A 177 21.24 -11.32 -4.32
CA PHE A 177 20.08 -10.50 -4.60
C PHE A 177 20.35 -9.03 -4.32
N THR A 178 19.77 -8.16 -5.14
CA THR A 178 19.78 -6.71 -4.91
C THR A 178 18.78 -6.37 -3.80
N ALA A 179 19.29 -5.88 -2.68
CA ALA A 179 18.48 -5.42 -1.55
C ALA A 179 17.88 -4.04 -1.83
N PHE A 180 16.55 -3.92 -1.76
CA PHE A 180 15.84 -2.68 -2.08
C PHE A 180 14.75 -2.33 -1.06
N ARG A 181 14.58 -1.03 -0.79
CA ARG A 181 13.41 -0.48 -0.11
C ARG A 181 12.79 0.67 -0.88
N PHE A 182 11.48 0.79 -0.74
CA PHE A 182 10.72 1.89 -1.30
C PHE A 182 11.02 3.23 -0.63
N ASN A 183 11.61 3.22 0.57
CA ASN A 183 12.09 4.43 1.24
C ASN A 183 13.62 4.55 1.29
N ASP A 184 14.34 3.85 0.39
CA ASP A 184 15.77 4.07 0.24
C ASP A 184 16.08 5.51 -0.20
N ARG A 185 17.33 5.90 0.02
CA ARG A 185 17.84 7.23 -0.35
C ARG A 185 17.87 7.41 -1.86
N GLU A 186 17.87 8.67 -2.28
CA GLU A 186 17.80 9.04 -3.70
C GLU A 186 19.04 8.63 -4.51
N ASP A 187 20.17 8.34 -3.87
CA ASP A 187 21.40 7.85 -4.49
C ASP A 187 21.39 6.34 -4.76
N PHE A 188 20.34 5.62 -4.35
CA PHE A 188 20.21 4.20 -4.68
C PHE A 188 20.08 4.00 -6.20
N VAL A 189 20.93 3.15 -6.77
CA VAL A 189 20.96 2.86 -8.22
C VAL A 189 20.45 1.44 -8.45
N VAL A 190 19.42 1.32 -9.28
CA VAL A 190 18.93 0.03 -9.79
C VAL A 190 19.61 -0.23 -11.13
N ARG A 191 20.04 -1.48 -11.38
CA ARG A 191 20.56 -1.88 -12.69
C ARG A 191 19.37 -2.09 -13.65
N GLU A 192 19.46 -1.52 -14.85
CA GLU A 192 18.49 -1.76 -15.94
C GLU A 192 18.56 -3.21 -16.44
N PRO A 193 17.46 -3.79 -16.96
CA PRO A 193 16.17 -3.14 -17.25
C PRO A 193 15.19 -3.06 -16.08
N ARG A 194 14.44 -1.96 -16.00
CA ARG A 194 13.29 -1.83 -15.08
C ARG A 194 12.17 -2.82 -15.36
N MET A 195 11.45 -3.22 -14.31
CA MET A 195 10.29 -4.11 -14.42
C MET A 195 9.11 -3.38 -15.08
N LYS A 196 8.65 -3.87 -16.24
CA LYS A 196 7.54 -3.26 -16.98
C LYS A 196 6.19 -3.65 -16.38
N LEU A 197 5.35 -2.66 -16.08
CA LEU A 197 3.98 -2.83 -15.59
C LEU A 197 3.06 -1.80 -16.28
N ASP A 198 1.78 -2.16 -16.44
CA ASP A 198 0.75 -1.27 -16.97
C ASP A 198 0.33 -0.23 -15.92
N SER A 199 0.34 -0.60 -14.63
CA SER A 199 0.07 0.37 -13.55
C SER A 199 0.60 -0.07 -12.19
N ILE A 200 0.84 0.90 -11.32
CA ILE A 200 1.18 0.68 -9.91
C ILE A 200 0.17 1.40 -9.02
N GLU A 201 -0.35 0.71 -8.00
CA GLU A 201 -1.20 1.29 -6.97
C GLU A 201 -0.49 1.20 -5.62
N VAL A 202 -0.39 2.32 -4.90
CA VAL A 202 0.04 2.36 -3.51
C VAL A 202 -1.19 2.56 -2.65
N ASP A 203 -1.47 1.60 -1.77
CA ASP A 203 -2.57 1.64 -0.83
C ASP A 203 -2.05 1.93 0.58
N LEU A 204 -2.50 3.05 1.16
CA LEU A 204 -2.07 3.54 2.46
C LEU A 204 -3.11 3.36 3.58
N ILE A 205 -4.17 2.59 3.34
CA ILE A 205 -5.25 2.44 4.32
C ILE A 205 -4.77 1.91 5.68
N ASP A 206 -3.92 0.89 5.67
CA ASP A 206 -3.34 0.27 6.88
C ASP A 206 -1.93 0.80 7.20
N SER A 207 -1.47 1.82 6.48
CA SER A 207 -0.15 2.44 6.66
C SER A 207 -0.20 3.50 7.75
N PHE A 208 0.79 3.50 8.63
CA PHE A 208 1.01 4.57 9.58
C PHE A 208 2.20 5.44 9.17
N TYR A 209 3.36 4.83 8.91
CA TYR A 209 4.60 5.57 8.69
C TYR A 209 4.69 6.17 7.30
N CYS A 210 4.40 5.41 6.25
CA CYS A 210 4.37 5.94 4.89
C CYS A 210 3.31 7.04 4.80
N ARG A 211 2.09 6.80 5.30
CA ARG A 211 1.03 7.82 5.38
C ARG A 211 1.48 9.09 6.10
N ARG A 212 2.09 8.97 7.28
CA ARG A 212 2.59 10.09 8.08
C ARG A 212 3.65 10.90 7.32
N ASP A 213 4.63 10.23 6.72
CA ASP A 213 5.77 10.88 6.05
C ASP A 213 5.36 11.56 4.74
N PHE A 214 4.30 11.10 4.08
CA PHE A 214 3.70 11.83 2.95
C PHE A 214 3.11 13.18 3.37
N ALA A 215 2.68 13.32 4.62
CA ALA A 215 1.86 14.46 5.06
C ALA A 215 2.53 15.41 6.08
N ARG A 216 3.56 14.99 6.82
CA ARG A 216 4.20 15.83 7.88
C ARG A 216 5.47 16.52 7.43
N VAL A 217 5.73 17.77 7.84
CA VAL A 217 7.07 18.40 7.71
C VAL A 217 8.04 17.60 8.54
N SER A 218 9.24 17.36 7.99
CA SER A 218 10.27 16.47 8.54
C SER A 218 10.46 16.69 10.04
N ALA A 219 9.81 15.84 10.83
CA ALA A 219 10.02 15.78 12.26
C ALA A 219 11.14 14.78 12.53
N ALA A 220 11.70 14.84 13.74
CA ALA A 220 12.52 13.75 14.26
C ALA A 220 11.80 12.41 14.04
N GLY A 221 12.42 11.50 13.30
CA GLY A 221 11.86 10.17 13.00
C GLY A 221 11.19 10.00 11.63
N ASP A 222 11.38 10.91 10.66
CA ASP A 222 11.11 10.66 9.22
C ASP A 222 11.80 9.36 8.76
N ARG A 223 11.07 8.51 8.03
CA ARG A 223 11.52 7.20 7.56
C ARG A 223 11.89 7.19 6.08
N GLY A 224 11.88 8.33 5.40
CA GLY A 224 12.33 8.47 4.01
C GLY A 224 11.27 8.13 2.97
N TYR A 225 10.00 7.94 3.36
CA TYR A 225 8.93 7.62 2.40
C TYR A 225 8.61 8.77 1.44
N SER A 226 9.19 9.96 1.63
CA SER A 226 9.23 11.01 0.60
C SER A 226 9.86 10.55 -0.72
N ASN A 227 10.67 9.49 -0.68
CA ASN A 227 11.34 8.91 -1.84
C ASN A 227 10.53 7.81 -2.52
N LEU A 228 9.34 7.47 -2.01
CA LEU A 228 8.53 6.35 -2.51
C LEU A 228 8.30 6.42 -4.02
N LEU A 229 7.83 7.57 -4.53
CA LEU A 229 7.50 7.70 -5.95
C LEU A 229 8.74 7.57 -6.84
N VAL A 230 9.85 8.19 -6.42
CA VAL A 230 11.15 8.10 -7.11
C VAL A 230 11.65 6.66 -7.13
N ASN A 231 11.59 5.96 -6.00
CA ASN A 231 12.05 4.57 -5.90
C ASN A 231 11.14 3.61 -6.69
N ILE A 232 9.84 3.88 -6.79
CA ILE A 232 8.95 3.16 -7.72
C ILE A 232 9.43 3.37 -9.16
N GLN A 233 9.66 4.61 -9.59
CA GLN A 233 10.09 4.89 -10.96
C GLN A 233 11.48 4.31 -11.31
N LYS A 234 12.37 4.15 -10.32
CA LYS A 234 13.68 3.53 -10.52
C LYS A 234 13.62 2.02 -10.74
N VAL A 235 12.62 1.36 -10.16
CA VAL A 235 12.49 -0.10 -10.19
C VAL A 235 11.53 -0.55 -11.29
N PHE A 236 10.51 0.27 -11.57
CA PHE A 236 9.44 -0.07 -12.49
C PHE A 236 9.33 0.94 -13.64
N SER A 237 9.13 0.40 -14.85
CA SER A 237 8.69 1.19 -16.01
C SER A 237 7.17 1.11 -16.08
N THR A 238 6.52 2.23 -15.79
CA THR A 238 5.06 2.41 -15.83
C THR A 238 4.72 3.85 -16.18
N ASN A 239 3.61 4.06 -16.87
CA ASN A 239 3.04 5.38 -17.14
C ASN A 239 1.89 5.74 -16.19
N LEU A 240 1.54 4.86 -15.24
CA LEU A 240 0.43 5.07 -14.32
C LEU A 240 0.79 4.65 -12.89
N ILE A 241 0.76 5.61 -11.97
CA ILE A 241 0.91 5.38 -10.53
C ILE A 241 -0.30 5.97 -9.82
N SER A 242 -0.94 5.22 -8.92
CA SER A 242 -2.08 5.67 -8.13
C SER A 242 -1.78 5.54 -6.64
N ILE A 243 -1.82 6.63 -5.87
CA ILE A 243 -1.68 6.64 -4.42
C ILE A 243 -3.06 6.82 -3.80
N LYS A 244 -3.51 5.85 -3.01
CA LYS A 244 -4.86 5.81 -2.45
C LYS A 244 -4.86 5.80 -0.94
N ASN A 245 -6.02 6.20 -0.38
CA ASN A 245 -6.30 6.16 1.05
C ASN A 245 -5.32 6.97 1.91
N LEU A 246 -4.78 8.08 1.39
CA LEU A 246 -4.08 9.04 2.23
C LEU A 246 -5.12 9.77 3.08
N PHE A 247 -5.38 9.29 4.30
CA PHE A 247 -6.36 9.93 5.17
C PHE A 247 -5.75 10.79 6.27
N LYS A 248 -6.50 11.83 6.66
CA LYS A 248 -6.20 12.74 7.77
C LYS A 248 -7.45 13.04 8.58
N SER A 249 -7.30 13.12 9.90
CA SER A 249 -8.34 13.63 10.79
C SER A 249 -8.36 15.16 10.75
N SER A 250 -9.50 15.79 11.08
CA SER A 250 -9.66 17.24 11.17
C SER A 250 -8.65 17.90 12.12
N LEU A 251 -8.18 17.17 13.13
CA LEU A 251 -7.14 17.60 14.07
C LEU A 251 -5.75 17.77 13.40
N GLU A 252 -5.55 17.20 12.22
CA GLU A 252 -4.29 17.25 11.46
C GLU A 252 -4.39 18.17 10.23
N LEU A 253 -5.44 19.02 10.13
CA LEU A 253 -5.66 19.91 8.98
C LEU A 253 -4.51 20.88 8.67
N PRO A 254 -3.79 21.45 9.65
CA PRO A 254 -2.58 22.21 9.37
C PRO A 254 -1.54 21.40 8.58
N GLU A 255 -1.61 20.07 8.53
CA GLU A 255 -0.68 19.24 7.75
C GLU A 255 -1.12 19.04 6.28
N VAL A 256 -2.36 19.37 5.92
CA VAL A 256 -2.86 19.15 4.55
C VAL A 256 -2.12 20.06 3.55
N HIS A 257 -1.69 21.28 3.94
CA HIS A 257 -0.98 22.19 3.01
C HIS A 257 0.44 21.72 2.75
N ILE A 258 1.04 21.19 3.80
CA ILE A 258 2.35 20.53 3.76
C ILE A 258 2.26 19.34 2.81
N ALA A 259 1.17 18.56 2.88
CA ALA A 259 0.94 17.45 1.97
C ALA A 259 0.91 17.92 0.50
N PHE A 260 0.17 18.98 0.15
CA PHE A 260 0.17 19.47 -1.24
C PHE A 260 1.53 19.98 -1.71
N ARG A 261 2.23 20.79 -0.91
CA ARG A 261 3.59 21.26 -1.27
C ARG A 261 4.58 20.10 -1.44
N ARG A 262 4.47 19.07 -0.60
CA ARG A 262 5.28 17.85 -0.73
C ARG A 262 4.93 17.07 -1.97
N ILE A 263 3.66 16.92 -2.29
CA ILE A 263 3.23 16.25 -3.51
C ILE A 263 3.79 16.99 -4.73
N LEU A 264 3.66 18.32 -4.79
CA LEU A 264 4.29 19.12 -5.86
C LEU A 264 5.80 18.89 -5.94
N LYS A 265 6.52 18.93 -4.80
CA LYS A 265 7.97 18.66 -4.76
C LYS A 265 8.31 17.26 -5.27
N ILE A 266 7.52 16.25 -4.91
CA ILE A 266 7.67 14.87 -5.36
C ILE A 266 7.45 14.79 -6.88
N LEU A 267 6.42 15.46 -7.41
CA LEU A 267 6.12 15.50 -8.84
C LEU A 267 7.23 16.20 -9.64
N SER A 268 7.78 17.31 -9.16
CA SER A 268 8.91 17.98 -9.81
C SER A 268 10.14 17.07 -9.91
N LYS A 269 10.37 16.21 -8.92
CA LYS A 269 11.44 15.19 -8.96
C LYS A 269 11.12 14.09 -9.98
N SER A 270 9.90 13.58 -9.97
CA SER A 270 9.44 12.55 -10.91
C SER A 270 9.47 13.01 -12.36
N GLY A 271 9.15 14.28 -12.63
CA GLY A 271 9.26 14.88 -13.96
C GLY A 271 10.70 14.93 -14.48
N ARG A 272 11.70 15.15 -13.61
CA ARG A 272 13.12 15.08 -14.01
C ARG A 272 13.50 13.67 -14.48
N ILE A 273 13.14 12.65 -13.70
CA ILE A 273 13.37 11.24 -14.07
C ILE A 273 12.71 10.93 -15.41
N GLN A 274 11.50 11.43 -15.63
CA GLN A 274 10.76 11.21 -16.87
C GLN A 274 11.51 11.78 -18.09
N ILE A 275 12.02 13.01 -17.96
CA ILE A 275 12.81 13.69 -18.99
C ILE A 275 14.12 12.94 -19.24
N ASP A 276 14.85 12.59 -18.16
CA ASP A 276 16.14 11.92 -18.23
C ASP A 276 16.04 10.54 -18.89
N CYS A 277 14.97 9.79 -18.58
CA CYS A 277 14.74 8.45 -19.12
C CYS A 277 14.04 8.43 -20.49
N LYS A 278 13.61 9.58 -21.04
CA LYS A 278 12.83 9.69 -22.30
C LYS A 278 11.58 8.79 -22.33
N GLU A 279 10.94 8.62 -21.19
CA GLU A 279 9.78 7.73 -21.00
C GLU A 279 8.46 8.44 -21.41
N PRO A 280 7.36 7.70 -21.70
CA PRO A 280 6.06 8.29 -22.01
C PRO A 280 5.41 8.93 -20.78
N VAL A 281 4.69 10.05 -20.99
CA VAL A 281 4.04 10.87 -19.95
C VAL A 281 3.52 10.05 -18.76
N LEU A 282 4.07 10.31 -17.57
CA LEU A 282 3.65 9.64 -16.34
C LEU A 282 2.35 10.29 -15.83
N THR A 283 1.32 9.48 -15.61
CA THR A 283 0.11 9.87 -14.90
C THR A 283 0.19 9.44 -13.45
N VAL A 284 0.04 10.38 -12.52
CA VAL A 284 0.00 10.12 -11.08
C VAL A 284 -1.39 10.49 -10.55
N ASN A 285 -2.15 9.49 -10.11
CA ASN A 285 -3.41 9.71 -9.41
C ASN A 285 -3.17 9.71 -7.90
N PHE A 286 -3.84 10.58 -7.18
CA PHE A 286 -3.67 10.74 -5.75
C PHE A 286 -5.04 10.95 -5.09
N GLU A 287 -5.38 10.14 -4.10
CA GLU A 287 -6.62 10.30 -3.31
C GLU A 287 -6.29 10.72 -1.89
N HIS A 288 -6.75 11.91 -1.50
CA HIS A 288 -6.63 12.44 -0.16
C HIS A 288 -8.01 12.49 0.53
N LEU A 289 -8.13 11.80 1.66
CA LEU A 289 -9.37 11.71 2.44
C LEU A 289 -9.22 12.57 3.70
N ILE A 290 -10.14 13.48 3.92
CA ILE A 290 -10.20 14.31 5.12
C ILE A 290 -11.43 13.87 5.91
N LEU A 291 -11.18 13.34 7.11
CA LEU A 291 -12.20 12.88 8.04
C LEU A 291 -12.44 13.96 9.09
N ILE A 292 -13.67 14.45 9.18
CA ILE A 292 -14.16 15.33 10.24
C ILE A 292 -15.09 14.49 11.11
N PRO A 293 -14.57 13.85 12.19
CA PRO A 293 -15.37 12.96 13.03
C PRO A 293 -16.35 13.72 13.92
N ASP A 294 -15.94 14.87 14.45
CA ASP A 294 -16.77 15.80 15.22
C ASP A 294 -16.74 17.17 14.54
N PHE A 295 -17.87 17.55 13.97
CA PHE A 295 -18.01 18.82 13.26
C PHE A 295 -18.08 20.01 14.23
N LEU A 296 -18.66 19.83 15.42
CA LEU A 296 -18.76 20.90 16.41
C LEU A 296 -17.37 21.25 16.94
N GLU A 297 -16.61 20.23 17.34
CA GLU A 297 -15.22 20.41 17.77
C GLU A 297 -14.37 21.07 16.67
N PHE A 298 -14.51 20.60 15.43
CA PHE A 298 -13.85 21.20 14.27
C PHE A 298 -14.22 22.69 14.10
N SER A 299 -15.51 23.04 14.17
CA SER A 299 -15.98 24.42 14.02
C SER A 299 -15.48 25.32 15.15
N SER A 300 -15.50 24.83 16.40
CA SER A 300 -14.99 25.57 17.56
C SER A 300 -13.48 25.81 17.48
N ASN A 301 -12.71 24.82 17.04
CA ASN A 301 -11.26 24.97 16.84
C ASN A 301 -10.93 25.98 15.74
N ALA A 302 -11.73 26.02 14.68
CA ALA A 302 -11.59 27.03 13.61
C ALA A 302 -11.91 28.45 14.09
N GLU A 303 -12.88 28.62 14.98
CA GLU A 303 -13.24 29.90 15.62
C GLU A 303 -12.13 30.45 16.51
N GLN A 304 -11.44 29.58 17.24
CA GLN A 304 -10.37 29.95 18.16
C GLN A 304 -9.04 30.30 17.46
N GLY A 305 -9.00 30.28 16.12
CA GLY A 305 -7.78 30.49 15.34
C GLY A 305 -6.77 29.34 15.42
N ASN A 306 -7.15 28.22 16.04
CA ASN A 306 -6.31 27.02 16.16
C ASN A 306 -6.23 26.23 14.84
N VAL A 307 -7.14 26.50 13.91
CA VAL A 307 -7.06 26.02 12.52
C VAL A 307 -6.62 27.19 11.63
N THR A 308 -5.34 27.21 11.26
CA THR A 308 -4.81 28.16 10.28
C THR A 308 -5.26 27.75 8.88
N TYR A 309 -6.14 28.53 8.27
CA TYR A 309 -6.55 28.31 6.87
C TYR A 309 -5.51 28.87 5.90
N PHE A 310 -4.68 27.95 5.42
CA PHE A 310 -4.35 27.64 4.03
C PHE A 310 -4.19 28.73 2.95
N ASP A 311 -2.96 28.85 2.43
CA ASP A 311 -2.70 29.23 1.03
C ASP A 311 -2.72 27.97 0.17
N VAL A 312 -3.74 27.83 -0.68
CA VAL A 312 -3.76 26.81 -1.73
C VAL A 312 -2.69 27.18 -2.76
N PRO A 313 -1.73 26.28 -3.08
CA PRO A 313 -0.75 26.59 -4.10
C PRO A 313 -1.45 26.93 -5.42
N GLU A 314 -0.96 27.97 -6.12
CA GLU A 314 -1.62 28.55 -7.29
C GLU A 314 -1.86 27.50 -8.40
N GLU A 315 -1.01 26.48 -8.48
CA GLU A 315 -1.11 25.36 -9.41
C GLU A 315 -2.43 24.58 -9.26
N PHE A 316 -2.98 24.49 -8.05
CA PHE A 316 -4.26 23.84 -7.80
C PHE A 316 -5.44 24.76 -8.12
N SER A 317 -5.30 26.06 -7.86
CA SER A 317 -6.30 27.08 -8.19
C SER A 317 -6.49 27.22 -9.70
N ASN A 318 -5.41 27.05 -10.46
CA ASN A 318 -5.40 27.13 -11.93
C ASN A 318 -5.76 25.79 -12.62
N SER A 319 -6.15 24.75 -11.87
CA SER A 319 -6.43 23.43 -12.44
C SER A 319 -7.66 23.44 -13.36
N LYS A 320 -7.64 22.61 -14.41
CA LYS A 320 -8.76 22.51 -15.36
C LYS A 320 -9.98 21.88 -14.68
N SER A 321 -11.05 22.67 -14.51
CA SER A 321 -12.43 22.30 -14.13
C SER A 321 -12.55 21.21 -13.06
N PRO A 322 -12.69 21.57 -11.76
CA PRO A 322 -12.90 20.58 -10.72
C PRO A 322 -14.19 19.80 -10.98
N SER A 323 -14.07 18.48 -11.04
CA SER A 323 -15.21 17.57 -11.19
C SER A 323 -15.61 16.99 -9.83
N PHE A 324 -16.92 16.90 -9.60
CA PHE A 324 -17.49 16.36 -8.38
C PHE A 324 -17.49 14.84 -8.38
N PHE A 325 -17.10 14.23 -7.26
CA PHE A 325 -17.10 12.77 -7.10
C PHE A 325 -17.67 12.33 -5.75
N VAL A 326 -18.29 11.16 -5.76
CA VAL A 326 -18.74 10.43 -4.58
C VAL A 326 -17.93 9.13 -4.48
N SER A 327 -17.35 8.88 -3.32
CA SER A 327 -16.62 7.64 -3.01
C SER A 327 -17.22 7.00 -1.76
N ARG A 328 -17.40 5.68 -1.74
CA ARG A 328 -17.76 4.92 -0.52
C ARG A 328 -16.55 4.12 -0.07
N ARG A 329 -16.22 4.20 1.22
CA ARG A 329 -15.06 3.49 1.78
C ARG A 329 -15.43 2.79 3.09
N PRO A 330 -14.78 1.65 3.40
CA PRO A 330 -14.85 1.08 4.74
C PRO A 330 -14.29 2.09 5.76
N PRO A 331 -14.70 1.99 7.04
CA PRO A 331 -14.20 2.89 8.08
C PRO A 331 -12.67 2.84 8.16
N LEU A 332 -12.06 4.03 8.15
CA LEU A 332 -10.60 4.23 8.07
C LEU A 332 -9.87 3.92 9.40
N GLU A 333 -10.62 3.65 10.46
CA GLU A 333 -10.13 3.09 11.72
C GLU A 333 -11.19 2.14 12.30
N PRO A 334 -10.80 1.13 13.10
CA PRO A 334 -11.73 0.50 14.02
C PRO A 334 -12.06 1.53 15.10
N ILE A 335 -13.01 2.43 14.81
CA ILE A 335 -13.71 3.16 15.87
C ILE A 335 -14.19 2.07 16.83
N TYR A 336 -13.81 2.16 18.11
CA TYR A 336 -14.01 1.18 19.20
C TYR A 336 -15.48 0.86 19.53
N SER A 337 -16.37 0.89 18.54
CA SER A 337 -17.81 0.75 18.65
C SER A 337 -18.32 -0.17 17.53
N PRO A 338 -19.05 -1.25 17.87
CA PRO A 338 -19.78 -2.08 16.91
C PRO A 338 -20.76 -1.30 16.02
N LYS A 339 -21.11 -0.06 16.38
CA LYS A 339 -21.98 0.83 15.59
C LYS A 339 -21.22 1.64 14.51
N GLY A 340 -19.89 1.58 14.47
CA GLY A 340 -19.03 2.34 13.55
C GLY A 340 -18.71 1.65 12.21
N VAL A 341 -19.24 0.45 11.97
CA VAL A 341 -18.96 -0.37 10.77
C VAL A 341 -19.85 0.03 9.58
N MET A 342 -20.08 1.33 9.38
CA MET A 342 -20.83 1.85 8.25
C MET A 342 -19.85 2.34 7.19
N ASN A 343 -20.07 1.97 5.93
CA ASN A 343 -19.36 2.56 4.81
C ASN A 343 -19.51 4.08 4.89
N MET A 344 -18.41 4.80 5.05
CA MET A 344 -18.43 6.26 5.02
C MET A 344 -18.54 6.72 3.57
N LYS A 345 -19.54 7.56 3.30
CA LYS A 345 -19.65 8.25 2.03
C LYS A 345 -18.79 9.51 2.10
N PHE A 346 -17.96 9.68 1.09
CA PHE A 346 -17.11 10.84 0.91
C PHE A 346 -17.51 11.60 -0.35
N ILE A 347 -17.49 12.92 -0.27
CA ILE A 347 -17.80 13.86 -1.35
C ILE A 347 -16.53 14.69 -1.60
N GLY A 348 -16.18 14.89 -2.86
CA GLY A 348 -14.92 15.55 -3.17
C GLY A 348 -14.82 16.17 -4.55
N LYS A 349 -13.73 16.91 -4.75
CA LYS A 349 -13.32 17.52 -6.02
C LYS A 349 -12.03 16.86 -6.53
N LYS A 350 -11.87 16.81 -7.85
CA LYS A 350 -10.60 16.44 -8.48
C LYS A 350 -9.94 17.63 -9.15
N TYR A 351 -8.63 17.73 -8.98
CA TYR A 351 -7.74 18.72 -9.59
C TYR A 351 -6.82 18.01 -10.56
N VAL A 352 -6.60 18.59 -11.73
CA VAL A 352 -5.68 18.08 -12.76
C VAL A 352 -4.58 19.11 -13.01
N ILE A 353 -3.34 18.73 -12.74
CA ILE A 353 -2.14 19.55 -12.90
C ILE A 353 -1.21 18.87 -13.89
N GLU A 354 -0.77 19.60 -14.91
CA GLU A 354 0.20 19.12 -15.89
C GLU A 354 1.52 19.85 -15.64
N HIS A 355 2.61 19.11 -15.38
CA HIS A 355 3.92 19.69 -15.10
C HIS A 355 5.06 18.77 -15.53
N ASN A 356 6.00 19.26 -16.35
CA ASN A 356 7.22 18.55 -16.75
C ASN A 356 7.01 17.10 -17.22
N GLY A 357 6.04 16.87 -18.11
CA GLY A 357 5.77 15.52 -18.63
C GLY A 357 5.08 14.58 -17.64
N VAL A 358 4.56 15.11 -16.53
CA VAL A 358 3.73 14.40 -15.56
C VAL A 358 2.32 14.99 -15.56
N VAL A 359 1.32 14.12 -15.66
CA VAL A 359 -0.10 14.47 -15.45
C VAL A 359 -0.47 14.05 -14.04
N PHE A 360 -0.77 15.00 -13.18
CA PHE A 360 -1.11 14.77 -11.79
C PHE A 360 -2.61 14.99 -11.54
N ASN A 361 -3.28 13.94 -11.09
CA ASN A 361 -4.70 13.97 -10.74
C ASN A 361 -4.86 13.84 -9.23
N LEU A 362 -5.27 14.91 -8.55
CA LEU A 362 -5.54 14.91 -7.12
C LEU A 362 -7.04 14.90 -6.85
N GLY A 363 -7.56 13.82 -6.27
CA GLY A 363 -8.90 13.78 -5.69
C GLY A 363 -8.84 14.07 -4.20
N ILE A 364 -9.58 15.08 -3.74
CA ILE A 364 -9.69 15.43 -2.33
C ILE A 364 -11.13 15.22 -1.90
N PHE A 365 -11.32 14.49 -0.80
CA PHE A 365 -12.63 14.06 -0.37
C PHE A 365 -12.86 14.32 1.12
N LEU A 366 -14.06 14.77 1.47
CA LEU A 366 -14.57 14.98 2.83
C LEU A 366 -15.69 13.99 3.13
N ASN A 367 -15.85 13.57 4.39
CA ASN A 367 -17.01 12.75 4.76
C ASN A 367 -18.32 13.54 4.60
N GLU A 368 -19.31 12.92 3.96
CA GLU A 368 -20.62 13.53 3.63
C GLU A 368 -21.30 14.14 4.85
N THR A 369 -21.19 13.46 6.00
CA THR A 369 -21.82 13.92 7.23
C THR A 369 -21.34 15.29 7.67
N ALA A 370 -20.09 15.67 7.37
CA ALA A 370 -19.53 16.99 7.67
C ALA A 370 -19.86 18.02 6.60
N VAL A 371 -19.91 17.60 5.33
CA VAL A 371 -20.29 18.47 4.20
C VAL A 371 -21.74 18.97 4.34
N ASN A 372 -22.63 18.14 4.87
CA ASN A 372 -24.04 18.48 5.06
C ASN A 372 -24.33 19.27 6.34
N GLN A 373 -23.33 19.58 7.17
CA GLN A 373 -23.56 20.38 8.37
C GLN A 373 -23.65 21.86 8.04
N GLU A 374 -24.64 22.52 8.64
CA GLU A 374 -24.71 23.97 8.61
C GLU A 374 -23.80 24.56 9.69
N THR A 375 -23.11 25.65 9.36
CA THR A 375 -22.30 26.42 10.32
C THR A 375 -22.47 27.90 10.01
N THR A 376 -22.32 28.77 11.01
CA THR A 376 -22.20 30.23 10.81
C THR A 376 -20.74 30.67 10.70
N ASN A 377 -19.79 29.77 10.99
CA ASN A 377 -18.37 30.03 10.92
C ASN A 377 -17.93 30.21 9.47
N ARG A 378 -17.57 31.45 9.10
CA ARG A 378 -17.14 31.80 7.74
C ARG A 378 -15.95 30.97 7.27
N ASN A 379 -14.98 30.72 8.15
CA ASN A 379 -13.76 29.99 7.80
C ASN A 379 -14.07 28.53 7.47
N VAL A 380 -14.95 27.90 8.25
CA VAL A 380 -15.42 26.54 7.98
C VAL A 380 -16.20 26.47 6.66
N LYS A 381 -17.06 27.46 6.38
CA LYS A 381 -17.76 27.53 5.08
C LYS A 381 -16.79 27.63 3.91
N GLU A 382 -15.81 28.53 3.97
CA GLU A 382 -14.82 28.71 2.91
C GLU A 382 -14.00 27.44 2.68
N PHE A 383 -13.62 26.73 3.75
CA PHE A 383 -12.96 25.43 3.65
C PHE A 383 -13.83 24.36 2.97
N LEU A 384 -15.07 24.17 3.43
CA LEU A 384 -15.97 23.19 2.84
C LEU A 384 -16.21 23.50 1.35
N ASN A 385 -16.43 24.77 1.01
CA ASN A 385 -16.62 25.26 -0.36
C ASN A 385 -15.39 25.09 -1.26
N PHE A 386 -14.19 25.03 -0.68
CA PHE A 386 -13.01 24.74 -1.48
C PHE A 386 -13.02 23.30 -1.98
N PHE A 387 -13.42 22.34 -1.14
CA PHE A 387 -13.35 20.89 -1.41
C PHE A 387 -14.65 20.26 -1.95
N VAL A 388 -15.79 20.94 -1.77
CA VAL A 388 -17.13 20.64 -2.30
C VAL A 388 -17.71 21.92 -2.87
#